data_AF-A0A433DNP0-F1
#
_entry.id   AF-A0A433DNP0-F1
#
_cell.length_a   1.000
_cell.length_b   1.000
_cell.length_c   1.000
_cell.angle_alpha   90.00
_cell.angle_beta   90.00
_cell.angle_gamma   90.00
#
_symmetry.space_group_name_H-M   'P 1'
#
loop_
_entity.id
_entity.type
_entity.pdbx_description
1 polymer ?
#
loop_
_entity_poly.entity_id
_entity_poly.type
_entity_poly.pdbx_seq_one_letter_code
_entity_poly.pdbx_strand_id
1 'polypeptide(L)'
;FPRSRCLQGHVVSKVTLASFSFPRQKHYFYFSPTLSNMRCAQCEADKLSVEFPETAVTDACEHIPTNCLRCLAVQFSQQKPPNASKTISSSFGKTCPECDVPLSQKDWLRFTDAVEAPAFALNVTNIGVITNEKGVLQPKSASLTAASSASNAKGSSSTSAAEPGPLTTGEFYVVLLTGERFPFSLKNHTGVQALKTALKKVANVEPTKQKLIFQGTELNEHGQDSLAAYGIGPGSYIQLIIILFAITSGSLVRNVTFRLYWGYPATGKDYLDGTCLVFRDGPEDIMVYDYMHSFRPPFPHIKHSGDVMDDVGKRGHHEIVVDLANLPPDVRQLYFVLSSFQSPTIGHFPNPSFQMFDRDKPTEQLCSYTIANAKDHQAVILACVSRTVQGWQVAAVGRLSLGNVNDYDPIIDTITTIMFDLA
;
A
#
# COMPACT_ATOMS: atom_id res chain seq x y z
N PHE A 1 -21.90 16.24 71.94
CA PHE A 1 -20.70 16.65 72.69
C PHE A 1 -19.62 15.58 72.51
N PRO A 2 -18.34 15.97 72.42
CA PRO A 2 -17.62 16.17 71.15
C PRO A 2 -16.22 15.51 71.17
N ARG A 3 -15.34 15.56 70.15
CA ARG A 3 -14.36 16.65 69.84
C ARG A 3 -13.39 16.12 68.77
N SER A 4 -13.25 16.74 67.58
CA SER A 4 -12.31 17.83 67.16
C SER A 4 -10.82 17.41 67.13
N ARG A 5 -9.99 17.67 66.10
CA ARG A 5 -9.62 18.92 65.37
C ARG A 5 -9.06 18.54 63.97
N CYS A 6 -9.29 19.24 62.85
CA CYS A 6 -8.93 20.60 62.40
C CYS A 6 -7.41 20.84 62.21
N LEU A 7 -6.96 21.14 60.98
CA LEU A 7 -6.33 22.43 60.58
C LEU A 7 -5.94 22.46 59.07
N GLN A 8 -6.38 23.56 58.41
CA GLN A 8 -5.75 24.39 57.36
C GLN A 8 -5.22 23.73 56.06
N GLY A 9 -5.53 24.16 54.83
CA GLY A 9 -5.99 25.46 54.32
C GLY A 9 -4.84 26.18 53.61
N HIS A 10 -4.82 26.17 52.27
CA HIS A 10 -4.22 27.24 51.45
C HIS A 10 -4.87 27.28 50.06
N VAL A 11 -5.28 28.50 49.71
CA VAL A 11 -5.93 28.97 48.49
C VAL A 11 -4.87 29.59 47.56
N VAL A 12 -5.26 29.90 46.32
CA VAL A 12 -4.66 30.86 45.35
C VAL A 12 -3.80 30.14 44.28
N SER A 13 -3.99 30.23 42.95
CA SER A 13 -4.75 31.17 42.11
C SER A 13 -5.06 30.56 40.73
N LYS A 14 -6.21 30.95 40.16
CA LYS A 14 -6.47 30.94 38.71
C LYS A 14 -5.50 31.88 37.99
N VAL A 15 -4.91 31.42 36.90
CA VAL A 15 -4.35 32.30 35.86
C VAL A 15 -5.08 31.99 34.56
N THR A 16 -5.92 32.94 34.16
CA THR A 16 -6.50 33.09 32.83
C THR A 16 -5.60 34.07 32.07
N LEU A 17 -5.17 33.74 30.85
CA LEU A 17 -4.57 34.62 29.83
C LEU A 17 -4.29 33.70 28.63
N ALA A 18 -4.44 34.02 27.36
CA ALA A 18 -5.18 35.01 26.59
C ALA A 18 -5.06 34.48 25.15
N SER A 19 -6.10 34.65 24.35
CA SER A 19 -6.15 34.25 22.97
C SER A 19 -5.12 35.01 22.13
N PHE A 20 -4.16 34.29 21.53
CA PHE A 20 -3.34 34.81 20.44
C PHE A 20 -3.64 34.02 19.16
N SER A 21 -4.28 34.72 18.22
CA SER A 21 -4.47 34.27 16.85
C SER A 21 -3.23 34.65 16.05
N PHE A 22 -2.56 33.65 15.48
CA PHE A 22 -1.57 33.82 14.41
C PHE A 22 -1.98 32.96 13.21
N PRO A 23 -1.76 33.44 11.97
CA PRO A 23 -2.31 32.83 10.78
C PRO A 23 -1.64 31.47 10.51
N ARG A 24 -2.46 30.41 10.39
CA ARG A 24 -2.02 29.09 9.94
C ARG A 24 -1.56 29.18 8.48
N GLN A 25 -0.25 29.28 8.25
CA GLN A 25 0.34 28.86 6.98
C GLN A 25 0.07 27.36 6.83
N LYS A 26 -0.76 27.00 5.85
CA LYS A 26 -0.97 25.61 5.44
C LYS A 26 0.31 25.11 4.78
N HIS A 27 1.18 24.49 5.54
CA HIS A 27 2.16 23.58 4.98
C HIS A 27 1.41 22.32 4.54
N TYR A 28 1.41 22.06 3.24
CA TYR A 28 1.08 20.75 2.71
C TYR A 28 2.14 19.77 3.22
N PHE A 29 1.83 19.09 4.32
CA PHE A 29 2.58 17.91 4.71
C PHE A 29 2.22 16.81 3.72
N TYR A 30 3.13 16.49 2.81
CA TYR A 30 3.16 15.17 2.23
C TYR A 30 3.22 14.18 3.40
N PHE A 31 2.19 13.36 3.56
CA PHE A 31 2.22 12.24 4.49
C PHE A 31 3.36 11.32 4.03
N SER A 32 4.50 11.40 4.70
CA SER A 32 5.53 10.36 4.60
C SER A 32 4.92 9.06 5.10
N PRO A 33 5.10 7.91 4.41
CA PRO A 33 4.74 6.62 4.99
C PRO A 33 5.42 6.52 6.34
N THR A 34 4.66 6.11 7.35
CA THR A 34 5.15 6.07 8.72
C THR A 34 6.22 4.98 8.80
N LEU A 35 7.49 5.38 8.78
CA LEU A 35 8.62 4.46 8.81
C LEU A 35 8.52 3.58 10.07
N SER A 36 8.64 2.27 9.87
CA SER A 36 8.76 1.30 10.97
C SER A 36 10.23 0.92 11.12
N ASN A 37 10.65 0.68 12.36
CA ASN A 37 12.00 0.17 12.63
C ASN A 37 12.00 -1.34 12.43
N MET A 38 12.91 -1.84 11.63
CA MET A 38 13.16 -3.24 11.34
C MET A 38 14.62 -3.56 11.68
N ARG A 39 14.92 -4.82 12.02
CA ARG A 39 16.30 -5.24 12.30
C ARG A 39 16.83 -6.11 11.18
N CYS A 40 17.99 -5.75 10.64
CA CYS A 40 18.62 -6.49 9.55
C CYS A 40 19.29 -7.76 10.08
N ALA A 41 19.00 -8.93 9.50
CA ALA A 41 19.61 -10.19 9.91
C ALA A 41 21.10 -10.27 9.58
N GLN A 42 21.56 -9.61 8.51
CA GLN A 42 22.97 -9.66 8.08
C GLN A 42 23.90 -8.68 8.83
N CYS A 43 23.46 -7.45 9.12
CA CYS A 43 24.30 -6.46 9.83
C CYS A 43 23.85 -6.18 11.26
N GLU A 44 22.78 -6.83 11.71
CA GLU A 44 22.20 -6.74 13.06
C GLU A 44 21.76 -5.34 13.52
N ALA A 45 21.86 -4.34 12.65
CA ALA A 45 21.48 -2.96 12.92
C ALA A 45 19.97 -2.75 12.79
N ASP A 46 19.43 -1.87 13.63
CA ASP A 46 18.09 -1.31 13.47
C ASP A 46 18.11 -0.32 12.29
N LYS A 47 17.11 -0.46 11.44
CA LYS A 47 17.04 0.11 10.09
C LYS A 47 15.60 0.55 9.82
N LEU A 48 15.45 1.57 8.99
CA LEU A 48 14.12 2.01 8.58
C LEU A 48 13.52 1.02 7.59
N SER A 49 12.21 0.89 7.55
CA SER A 49 11.56 -0.08 6.66
C SER A 49 11.80 0.14 5.18
N VAL A 50 12.10 1.39 4.79
CA VAL A 50 12.52 1.75 3.43
C VAL A 50 13.93 1.28 3.08
N GLU A 51 14.73 0.82 4.05
CA GLU A 51 16.05 0.23 3.81
C GLU A 51 15.96 -1.28 3.51
N PHE A 52 14.76 -1.86 3.43
CA PHE A 52 14.51 -3.26 3.08
C PHE A 52 13.74 -3.36 1.75
N PRO A 53 13.85 -4.49 1.04
CA PRO A 53 12.91 -4.81 -0.03
C PRO A 53 11.45 -4.72 0.47
N GLU A 54 10.58 -4.04 -0.28
CA GLU A 54 9.15 -3.93 0.07
C GLU A 54 8.43 -5.30 0.01
N THR A 55 8.91 -6.17 -0.88
CA THR A 55 8.46 -7.57 -1.04
C THR A 55 9.67 -8.48 -0.97
N ALA A 56 9.44 -9.80 -0.96
CA ALA A 56 10.53 -10.75 -1.08
C ALA A 56 11.41 -10.47 -2.33
N VAL A 57 12.69 -10.82 -2.24
CA VAL A 57 13.72 -10.46 -3.21
C VAL A 57 13.41 -11.02 -4.60
N THR A 58 12.86 -12.24 -4.68
CA THR A 58 12.19 -12.77 -5.86
C THR A 58 10.73 -13.11 -5.55
N ASP A 59 9.85 -12.98 -6.54
CA ASP A 59 8.45 -13.39 -6.41
C ASP A 59 8.29 -14.88 -6.07
N ALA A 60 9.32 -15.70 -6.31
CA ALA A 60 9.34 -17.14 -5.96
C ALA A 60 9.81 -17.45 -4.53
N CYS A 61 10.24 -16.45 -3.75
CA CYS A 61 10.61 -16.65 -2.35
C CYS A 61 9.40 -16.99 -1.48
N GLU A 62 9.57 -17.94 -0.57
CA GLU A 62 8.58 -18.27 0.45
C GLU A 62 9.00 -17.75 1.84
N HIS A 63 9.44 -16.49 1.91
CA HIS A 63 9.87 -15.85 3.16
C HIS A 63 9.84 -14.32 3.07
N ILE A 64 9.84 -13.65 4.23
CA ILE A 64 10.06 -12.20 4.36
C ILE A 64 11.51 -11.83 4.03
N PRO A 65 11.77 -10.62 3.48
CA PRO A 65 13.12 -10.09 3.40
C PRO A 65 13.61 -9.73 4.82
N THR A 66 14.69 -10.36 5.26
CA THR A 66 15.30 -10.09 6.57
C THR A 66 16.60 -9.29 6.45
N ASN A 67 17.17 -9.21 5.24
CA ASN A 67 18.37 -8.44 4.97
C ASN A 67 18.03 -7.08 4.37
N CYS A 68 18.67 -6.01 4.86
CA CYS A 68 18.53 -4.68 4.27
C CYS A 68 19.13 -4.66 2.86
N LEU A 69 18.67 -3.72 2.03
CA LEU A 69 19.09 -3.57 0.62
C LEU A 69 20.62 -3.48 0.48
N ARG A 70 21.32 -2.88 1.46
CA ARG A 70 22.79 -2.75 1.45
C ARG A 70 23.46 -4.11 1.63
N CYS A 71 22.98 -4.88 2.59
CA CYS A 71 23.49 -6.22 2.87
C CYS A 71 23.20 -7.16 1.71
N LEU A 72 21.99 -7.09 1.14
CA LEU A 72 21.63 -7.84 -0.07
C LEU A 72 22.54 -7.48 -1.25
N ALA A 73 22.82 -6.19 -1.47
CA ALA A 73 23.74 -5.77 -2.54
C ALA A 73 25.15 -6.37 -2.36
N VAL A 74 25.66 -6.39 -1.13
CA VAL A 74 26.95 -7.02 -0.81
C VAL A 74 26.89 -8.53 -1.04
N GLN A 75 25.85 -9.22 -0.57
CA GLN A 75 25.69 -10.67 -0.75
C GLN A 75 25.59 -11.03 -2.25
N PHE A 76 24.84 -10.27 -3.04
CA PHE A 76 24.75 -10.46 -4.48
C PHE A 76 26.10 -10.25 -5.18
N SER A 77 26.91 -9.29 -4.74
CA SER A 77 28.26 -9.10 -5.30
C SER A 77 29.18 -10.29 -5.08
N GLN A 78 28.94 -11.07 -4.01
CA GLN A 78 29.75 -12.23 -3.63
C GLN A 78 29.30 -13.52 -4.33
N GLN A 79 28.08 -13.57 -4.86
CA GLN A 79 27.60 -14.73 -5.64
C GLN A 79 28.34 -14.85 -6.96
N LYS A 80 29.01 -15.98 -7.17
CA LYS A 80 29.65 -16.31 -8.44
C LYS A 80 28.60 -16.79 -9.45
N PRO A 81 28.67 -16.37 -10.73
CA PRO A 81 27.75 -16.89 -11.74
C PRO A 81 27.97 -18.41 -11.91
N PRO A 82 26.89 -19.19 -12.10
CA PRO A 82 26.96 -20.65 -12.17
C PRO A 82 27.73 -21.17 -13.40
N ASN A 83 28.11 -20.33 -14.36
CA ASN A 83 29.09 -20.64 -15.41
C ASN A 83 29.74 -19.35 -15.93
N ALA A 84 31.06 -19.25 -15.81
CA ALA A 84 31.80 -18.05 -16.22
C ALA A 84 31.89 -17.93 -17.75
N SER A 85 31.03 -17.11 -18.35
CA SER A 85 31.34 -16.45 -19.62
C SER A 85 31.21 -14.94 -19.42
N LYS A 86 32.32 -14.24 -19.68
CA LYS A 86 32.45 -12.79 -19.51
C LYS A 86 31.65 -12.05 -20.58
N THR A 87 30.41 -11.66 -20.31
CA THR A 87 29.85 -10.36 -20.76
C THR A 87 28.48 -10.05 -20.15
N ILE A 88 28.35 -8.81 -19.66
CA ILE A 88 27.13 -7.99 -19.46
C ILE A 88 26.32 -8.15 -18.16
N SER A 89 26.16 -6.98 -17.53
CA SER A 89 25.26 -6.44 -16.51
C SER A 89 23.83 -7.02 -16.41
N SER A 90 23.69 -8.34 -16.27
CA SER A 90 22.40 -9.00 -16.21
C SER A 90 22.30 -9.92 -15.00
N SER A 91 21.08 -10.10 -14.48
CA SER A 91 20.70 -10.96 -13.34
C SER A 91 21.14 -12.44 -13.43
N PHE A 92 21.79 -12.85 -14.53
CA PHE A 92 22.01 -14.24 -14.88
C PHE A 92 22.81 -14.98 -13.80
N GLY A 93 22.09 -15.82 -13.06
CA GLY A 93 22.66 -16.74 -12.08
C GLY A 93 22.76 -16.22 -10.64
N LYS A 94 22.02 -15.16 -10.28
CA LYS A 94 21.86 -14.76 -8.87
C LYS A 94 20.72 -15.55 -8.22
N THR A 95 20.89 -15.90 -6.95
CA THR A 95 19.89 -16.57 -6.11
C THR A 95 19.57 -15.73 -4.89
N CYS A 96 18.40 -15.90 -4.29
CA CYS A 96 18.05 -15.20 -3.06
C CYS A 96 19.05 -15.60 -1.94
N PRO A 97 19.76 -14.66 -1.29
CA PRO A 97 20.72 -15.01 -0.23
C PRO A 97 20.12 -15.69 1.00
N GLU A 98 18.79 -15.67 1.14
CA GLU A 98 18.08 -16.23 2.31
C GLU A 98 17.49 -17.63 2.05
N CYS A 99 17.25 -18.03 0.79
CA CYS A 99 16.62 -19.32 0.45
C CYS A 99 17.14 -19.99 -0.84
N ASP A 100 18.15 -19.42 -1.48
CA ASP A 100 18.78 -19.89 -2.71
C ASP A 100 17.86 -20.01 -3.95
N VAL A 101 16.63 -19.48 -3.89
CA VAL A 101 15.72 -19.43 -5.04
C VAL A 101 16.27 -18.50 -6.14
N PRO A 102 16.35 -18.93 -7.41
CA PRO A 102 16.87 -18.10 -8.51
C PRO A 102 16.06 -16.83 -8.75
N LEU A 103 16.74 -15.71 -9.03
CA LEU A 103 16.09 -14.45 -9.41
C LEU A 103 15.78 -14.42 -10.92
N SER A 104 14.58 -13.96 -11.26
CA SER A 104 14.25 -13.58 -12.64
C SER A 104 14.89 -12.23 -13.01
N GLN A 105 14.90 -11.90 -14.31
CA GLN A 105 15.34 -10.58 -14.78
C GLN A 105 14.49 -9.45 -14.18
N LYS A 106 13.18 -9.68 -14.01
CA LYS A 106 12.26 -8.73 -13.39
C LYS A 106 12.58 -8.50 -11.91
N ASP A 107 12.87 -9.58 -11.17
CA ASP A 107 13.26 -9.49 -9.75
C ASP A 107 14.53 -8.66 -9.57
N TRP A 108 15.50 -8.86 -10.46
CA TRP A 108 16.75 -8.12 -10.44
C TRP A 108 16.56 -6.63 -10.73
N LEU A 109 15.73 -6.27 -11.72
CA LEU A 109 15.40 -4.88 -12.02
C LEU A 109 14.72 -4.20 -10.83
N ARG A 110 13.73 -4.87 -10.22
CA ARG A 110 13.07 -4.38 -8.99
C ARG A 110 14.09 -4.13 -7.87
N PHE A 111 15.01 -5.05 -7.67
CA PHE A 111 16.05 -4.91 -6.66
C PHE A 111 16.98 -3.73 -6.96
N THR A 112 17.47 -3.59 -8.20
CA THR A 112 18.35 -2.48 -8.57
C THR A 112 17.65 -1.13 -8.45
N ASP A 113 16.38 -1.04 -8.85
CA ASP A 113 15.57 0.18 -8.71
C ASP A 113 15.41 0.57 -7.23
N ALA A 114 15.16 -0.40 -6.35
CA ALA A 114 15.08 -0.17 -4.91
C ALA A 114 16.42 0.30 -4.31
N VAL A 115 17.55 -0.20 -4.83
CA VAL A 115 18.89 0.22 -4.39
C VAL A 115 19.25 1.63 -4.88
N GLU A 116 18.79 2.01 -6.08
CA GLU A 116 19.06 3.29 -6.72
C GLU A 116 18.06 4.39 -6.33
N ALA A 117 16.95 4.03 -5.67
CA ALA A 117 15.96 4.97 -5.20
C ALA A 117 16.63 6.13 -4.42
N PRO A 118 16.23 7.40 -4.62
CA PRO A 118 16.90 8.56 -3.99
C PRO A 118 16.98 8.49 -2.47
N ALA A 119 16.04 7.77 -1.83
CA ALA A 119 16.02 7.52 -0.39
C ALA A 119 17.15 6.59 0.10
N PHE A 120 17.77 5.83 -0.81
CA PHE A 120 18.73 4.77 -0.49
C PHE A 120 20.00 4.78 -1.38
N ALA A 121 20.10 5.72 -2.34
CA ALA A 121 21.15 5.85 -3.34
C ALA A 121 22.54 5.36 -2.88
N LEU A 122 22.81 4.09 -3.15
CA LEU A 122 24.14 3.51 -3.18
C LEU A 122 24.70 3.73 -4.59
N ASN A 123 25.98 4.06 -4.70
CA ASN A 123 26.63 4.12 -6.00
C ASN A 123 26.77 2.68 -6.56
N VAL A 124 25.76 2.24 -7.29
CA VAL A 124 25.66 0.88 -7.87
C VAL A 124 26.72 0.64 -8.93
N THR A 125 27.22 1.71 -9.57
CA THR A 125 28.29 1.63 -10.58
C THR A 125 29.66 1.17 -10.06
N ASN A 126 29.85 1.05 -8.74
CA ASN A 126 31.11 0.61 -8.13
C ASN A 126 31.04 -0.72 -7.35
N ILE A 127 29.93 -1.45 -7.45
CA ILE A 127 29.82 -2.79 -6.85
C ILE A 127 30.71 -3.76 -7.65
N GLY A 128 31.89 -4.08 -7.11
CA GLY A 128 32.82 -5.09 -7.66
C GLY A 128 34.25 -4.65 -7.95
N VAL A 129 34.68 -3.43 -7.57
CA VAL A 129 36.09 -3.02 -7.74
C VAL A 129 36.92 -3.40 -6.52
N ILE A 130 37.74 -4.44 -6.62
CA ILE A 130 38.82 -4.72 -5.68
C ILE A 130 39.91 -3.67 -5.93
N THR A 131 40.13 -2.75 -4.99
CA THR A 131 41.30 -1.87 -5.01
C THR A 131 42.40 -2.44 -4.13
N ASN A 132 43.59 -2.54 -4.70
CA ASN A 132 44.85 -2.87 -4.04
C ASN A 132 45.50 -1.61 -3.44
N GLU A 133 46.46 -1.84 -2.53
CA GLU A 133 46.93 -1.02 -1.39
C GLU A 133 47.47 0.43 -1.62
N LYS A 134 47.04 1.21 -2.61
CA LYS A 134 47.56 2.59 -2.80
C LYS A 134 46.49 3.65 -3.04
N GLY A 135 45.46 3.69 -2.20
CA GLY A 135 44.37 4.66 -2.28
C GLY A 135 44.84 6.12 -2.36
N VAL A 136 44.55 6.78 -3.49
CA VAL A 136 44.48 8.25 -3.61
C VAL A 136 43.39 8.61 -4.63
N LEU A 137 42.40 9.37 -4.18
CA LEU A 137 41.41 10.07 -5.02
C LEU A 137 41.74 11.58 -4.98
N GLN A 138 41.72 12.26 -6.12
CA GLN A 138 41.70 13.72 -6.18
C GLN A 138 40.33 14.24 -6.65
N PRO A 139 39.77 15.30 -6.03
CA PRO A 139 38.53 15.93 -6.48
C PRO A 139 38.80 17.10 -7.44
N LYS A 140 37.96 17.26 -8.47
CA LYS A 140 37.80 18.54 -9.19
C LYS A 140 36.43 19.15 -8.88
N SER A 141 36.51 20.34 -8.33
CA SER A 141 35.43 21.30 -8.05
C SER A 141 34.89 21.97 -9.32
N ALA A 142 33.61 22.31 -9.32
CA ALA A 142 33.13 23.57 -9.90
C ALA A 142 31.89 24.07 -9.14
N SER A 143 32.02 25.30 -8.65
CA SER A 143 31.09 26.10 -7.86
C SER A 143 30.16 26.91 -8.77
N LEU A 144 28.92 27.16 -8.33
CA LEU A 144 28.11 28.28 -8.83
C LEU A 144 27.46 29.01 -7.65
N THR A 145 27.74 30.31 -7.63
CA THR A 145 27.41 31.34 -6.64
C THR A 145 26.00 31.89 -6.81
N ALA A 146 25.40 32.30 -5.69
CA ALA A 146 24.18 33.12 -5.61
C ALA A 146 24.49 34.63 -5.71
N ALA A 147 23.55 35.43 -6.22
CA ALA A 147 23.04 36.65 -5.57
C ALA A 147 21.97 37.42 -6.39
N SER A 148 20.99 37.90 -5.63
CA SER A 148 19.86 38.84 -5.78
C SER A 148 20.06 40.18 -6.53
N SER A 149 18.97 40.75 -7.09
CA SER A 149 18.24 41.95 -6.55
C SER A 149 17.23 42.59 -7.54
N ALA A 150 16.29 43.36 -6.98
CA ALA A 150 14.98 43.80 -7.51
C ALA A 150 14.92 45.18 -8.23
N SER A 151 13.78 45.50 -8.87
CA SER A 151 13.07 46.81 -8.74
C SER A 151 11.71 46.94 -9.48
N ASN A 152 10.83 47.71 -8.83
CA ASN A 152 9.50 48.33 -9.10
C ASN A 152 9.28 49.02 -10.49
N ALA A 153 8.11 49.49 -10.97
CA ALA A 153 6.70 49.59 -10.54
C ALA A 153 5.76 50.13 -11.69
N LYS A 154 4.44 49.89 -11.54
CA LYS A 154 3.22 50.69 -11.88
C LYS A 154 2.85 51.16 -13.31
N GLY A 155 1.58 50.95 -13.66
CA GLY A 155 0.78 51.77 -14.61
C GLY A 155 -0.56 51.12 -15.02
N SER A 156 -1.69 51.83 -14.88
CA SER A 156 -3.09 51.38 -15.04
C SER A 156 -3.74 51.73 -16.40
N SER A 157 -4.77 50.97 -16.86
CA SER A 157 -6.15 51.46 -17.15
C SER A 157 -7.00 50.48 -17.99
N SER A 158 -8.32 50.59 -17.82
CA SER A 158 -9.52 49.89 -18.35
C SER A 158 -9.64 49.80 -19.89
N THR A 159 -10.35 48.84 -20.52
CA THR A 159 -11.84 48.78 -20.69
C THR A 159 -12.38 47.41 -21.20
N SER A 160 -13.70 47.24 -21.05
CA SER A 160 -14.63 46.11 -21.23
C SER A 160 -14.82 45.48 -22.63
N ALA A 161 -15.16 44.18 -22.70
CA ALA A 161 -16.44 43.65 -23.25
C ALA A 161 -16.52 42.10 -23.29
N ALA A 162 -17.76 41.60 -23.13
CA ALA A 162 -18.32 40.27 -23.40
C ALA A 162 -18.17 39.16 -22.32
N GLU A 163 -19.25 38.98 -21.54
CA GLU A 163 -19.49 37.80 -20.69
C GLU A 163 -19.82 36.55 -21.50
N PRO A 164 -19.36 35.37 -21.05
CA PRO A 164 -20.04 34.11 -21.28
C PRO A 164 -20.32 33.37 -19.95
N GLY A 165 -21.50 33.58 -19.36
CA GLY A 165 -22.17 32.72 -18.35
C GLY A 165 -21.41 32.43 -17.03
N PRO A 166 -22.09 31.98 -15.96
CA PRO A 166 -21.38 31.55 -14.75
C PRO A 166 -20.66 30.24 -15.06
N LEU A 167 -19.35 30.31 -15.29
CA LEU A 167 -18.45 29.18 -15.13
C LEU A 167 -18.77 28.55 -13.78
N THR A 168 -19.23 27.31 -13.76
CA THR A 168 -19.55 26.54 -12.55
C THR A 168 -18.28 26.38 -11.71
N THR A 169 -18.00 27.36 -10.85
CA THR A 169 -16.89 27.36 -9.92
C THR A 169 -17.25 26.50 -8.72
N GLY A 170 -16.72 25.28 -8.67
CA GLY A 170 -16.85 24.41 -7.52
C GLY A 170 -15.84 23.27 -7.55
N GLU A 171 -15.57 22.73 -6.37
CA GLU A 171 -14.72 21.55 -6.18
C GLU A 171 -15.57 20.28 -6.14
N PHE A 172 -15.03 19.16 -6.61
CA PHE A 172 -15.55 17.83 -6.37
C PHE A 172 -14.42 16.95 -5.82
N TYR A 173 -14.75 15.78 -5.31
CA TYR A 173 -13.80 14.89 -4.65
C TYR A 173 -13.78 13.54 -5.35
N VAL A 174 -12.58 13.00 -5.53
CA VAL A 174 -12.40 11.58 -5.86
C VAL A 174 -11.96 10.86 -4.58
N VAL A 175 -12.64 9.76 -4.23
CA VAL A 175 -12.42 9.01 -2.99
C VAL A 175 -11.92 7.61 -3.34
N LEU A 176 -10.85 7.15 -2.69
CA LEU A 176 -10.38 5.77 -2.83
C LEU A 176 -11.13 4.85 -1.88
N LEU A 177 -11.08 3.54 -2.14
CA LEU A 177 -11.60 2.55 -1.17
C LEU A 177 -10.83 2.59 0.16
N THR A 178 -9.62 3.16 0.20
CA THR A 178 -8.91 3.44 1.46
C THR A 178 -9.63 4.49 2.32
N GLY A 179 -10.52 5.31 1.73
CA GLY A 179 -11.14 6.48 2.34
C GLY A 179 -10.40 7.80 2.05
N GLU A 180 -9.22 7.74 1.43
CA GLU A 180 -8.45 8.90 1.00
C GLU A 180 -9.21 9.73 -0.03
N ARG A 181 -9.10 11.07 0.05
CA ARG A 181 -9.88 12.00 -0.78
C ARG A 181 -8.97 12.98 -1.51
N PHE A 182 -9.20 13.13 -2.81
CA PHE A 182 -8.47 14.03 -3.70
C PHE A 182 -9.41 15.14 -4.20
N PRO A 183 -9.14 16.43 -3.89
CA PRO A 183 -9.97 17.54 -4.37
C PRO A 183 -9.61 17.90 -5.81
N PHE A 184 -10.63 18.18 -6.63
CA PHE A 184 -10.49 18.62 -8.01
C PHE A 184 -11.43 19.79 -8.31
N SER A 185 -11.00 20.69 -9.20
CA SER A 185 -11.83 21.80 -9.67
C SER A 185 -12.56 21.44 -10.97
N LEU A 186 -13.86 21.68 -11.02
CA LEU A 186 -14.70 21.51 -12.22
C LEU A 186 -14.24 22.38 -13.41
N LYS A 187 -13.57 23.51 -13.12
CA LYS A 187 -13.01 24.39 -14.17
C LYS A 187 -11.85 23.74 -14.91
N ASN A 188 -11.04 22.96 -14.21
CA ASN A 188 -9.79 22.40 -14.73
C ASN A 188 -9.96 20.96 -15.24
N HIS A 189 -11.01 20.27 -14.80
CA HIS A 189 -11.27 18.86 -15.12
C HIS A 189 -12.71 18.74 -15.56
N THR A 190 -12.96 19.01 -16.84
CA THR A 190 -14.31 18.94 -17.41
C THR A 190 -14.64 17.55 -17.95
N GLY A 191 -13.62 16.73 -18.27
CA GLY A 191 -13.81 15.41 -18.85
C GLY A 191 -13.16 14.24 -18.12
N VAL A 192 -13.63 13.02 -18.41
CA VAL A 192 -13.22 11.77 -17.73
C VAL A 192 -11.74 11.49 -17.97
N GLN A 193 -11.26 11.62 -19.22
CA GLN A 193 -9.86 11.38 -19.56
C GLN A 193 -8.90 12.36 -18.84
N ALA A 194 -9.31 13.64 -18.74
CA ALA A 194 -8.56 14.66 -18.03
C ALA A 194 -8.48 14.36 -16.53
N LEU A 195 -9.58 13.92 -15.93
CA LEU A 195 -9.62 13.48 -14.54
C LEU A 195 -8.71 12.27 -14.31
N LYS A 196 -8.77 11.25 -15.18
CA LYS A 196 -7.89 10.07 -15.05
C LYS A 196 -6.41 10.43 -15.15
N THR A 197 -6.07 11.33 -16.06
CA THR A 197 -4.70 11.85 -16.22
C THR A 197 -4.24 12.62 -14.98
N ALA A 198 -5.12 13.40 -14.35
CA ALA A 198 -4.82 14.11 -13.12
C ALA A 198 -4.61 13.14 -11.95
N LEU A 199 -5.47 12.11 -11.83
CA LEU A 199 -5.36 11.05 -10.82
C LEU A 199 -4.06 10.27 -10.93
N LYS A 200 -3.54 10.03 -12.14
CA LYS A 200 -2.21 9.45 -12.31
C LYS A 200 -1.13 10.27 -11.58
N LYS A 201 -1.22 11.59 -11.64
CA LYS A 201 -0.21 12.49 -11.03
C LYS A 201 -0.34 12.56 -9.51
N VAL A 202 -1.56 12.55 -8.98
CA VAL A 202 -1.80 12.78 -7.54
C VAL A 202 -1.89 11.49 -6.73
N ALA A 203 -2.44 10.42 -7.31
CA ALA A 203 -2.65 9.13 -6.66
C ALA A 203 -1.70 8.03 -7.17
N ASN A 204 -0.86 8.32 -8.17
CA ASN A 204 0.07 7.36 -8.79
C ASN A 204 -0.61 6.09 -9.35
N VAL A 205 -1.85 6.21 -9.84
CA VAL A 205 -2.60 5.11 -10.45
C VAL A 205 -2.64 5.28 -11.96
N GLU A 206 -2.21 4.28 -12.73
CA GLU A 206 -2.28 4.33 -14.20
C GLU A 206 -3.74 4.42 -14.69
N PRO A 207 -4.08 5.25 -15.71
CA PRO A 207 -5.45 5.43 -16.20
C PRO A 207 -6.19 4.15 -16.57
N THR A 208 -5.48 3.13 -17.07
CA THR A 208 -6.03 1.81 -17.42
C THR A 208 -6.45 0.98 -16.21
N LYS A 209 -5.94 1.32 -15.02
CA LYS A 209 -6.30 0.72 -13.73
C LYS A 209 -7.34 1.53 -12.97
N GLN A 210 -7.77 2.68 -13.50
CA GLN A 210 -8.73 3.54 -12.84
C GLN A 210 -10.15 3.24 -13.32
N LYS A 211 -10.96 2.69 -12.43
CA LYS A 211 -12.41 2.59 -12.59
C LYS A 211 -13.08 3.64 -11.73
N LEU A 212 -13.75 4.58 -12.35
CA LEU A 212 -14.42 5.70 -11.68
C LEU A 212 -15.93 5.45 -11.67
N ILE A 213 -16.53 5.43 -10.48
CA ILE A 213 -17.97 5.22 -10.29
C ILE A 213 -18.58 6.48 -9.67
N PHE A 214 -19.71 6.92 -10.22
CA PHE A 214 -20.54 7.97 -9.64
C PHE A 214 -22.00 7.52 -9.63
N GLN A 215 -22.63 7.47 -8.45
CA GLN A 215 -24.03 7.04 -8.30
C GLN A 215 -24.32 5.70 -9.00
N GLY A 216 -23.49 4.68 -8.76
CA GLY A 216 -23.60 3.36 -9.39
C GLY A 216 -23.24 3.30 -10.88
N THR A 217 -22.92 4.43 -11.51
CA THR A 217 -22.60 4.51 -12.95
C THR A 217 -21.09 4.63 -13.17
N GLU A 218 -20.53 3.76 -14.01
CA GLU A 218 -19.13 3.85 -14.43
C GLU A 218 -18.92 5.00 -15.42
N LEU A 219 -17.92 5.85 -15.16
CA LEU A 219 -17.53 6.94 -16.05
C LEU A 219 -16.74 6.39 -17.25
N ASN A 220 -17.30 6.52 -18.44
CA ASN A 220 -16.71 6.01 -19.68
C ASN A 220 -15.99 7.11 -20.48
N GLU A 221 -14.84 6.76 -21.06
CA GLU A 221 -14.05 7.65 -21.93
C GLU A 221 -14.59 7.71 -23.37
N HIS A 222 -15.35 6.70 -23.81
CA HIS A 222 -15.85 6.57 -25.18
C HIS A 222 -17.30 7.07 -25.38
N GLY A 223 -17.87 7.78 -24.39
CA GLY A 223 -19.27 8.23 -24.36
C GLY A 223 -19.42 9.74 -24.12
N GLN A 224 -20.39 10.13 -23.29
CA GLN A 224 -20.44 11.51 -22.78
C GLN A 224 -19.16 11.77 -21.98
N ASP A 225 -18.18 12.45 -22.58
CA ASP A 225 -16.87 12.63 -21.98
C ASP A 225 -16.89 13.67 -20.85
N SER A 226 -17.96 14.48 -20.71
CA SER A 226 -17.99 15.51 -19.68
C SER A 226 -18.45 14.99 -18.32
N LEU A 227 -17.80 15.41 -17.23
CA LEU A 227 -18.23 15.08 -15.87
C LEU A 227 -19.64 15.62 -15.58
N ALA A 228 -19.97 16.81 -16.10
CA ALA A 228 -21.28 17.42 -15.95
C ALA A 228 -22.42 16.58 -16.55
N ALA A 229 -22.15 15.84 -17.63
CA ALA A 229 -23.11 14.93 -18.23
C ALA A 229 -23.54 13.78 -17.30
N TYR A 230 -22.63 13.34 -16.42
CA TYR A 230 -22.95 12.36 -15.37
C TYR A 230 -23.62 13.01 -14.14
N GLY A 231 -23.95 14.31 -14.19
CA GLY A 231 -24.51 15.04 -13.05
C GLY A 231 -23.48 15.42 -11.98
N ILE A 232 -22.18 15.32 -12.28
CA ILE A 232 -21.13 15.68 -11.33
C ILE A 232 -21.04 17.21 -11.24
N GLY A 233 -21.38 17.73 -10.06
CA GLY A 233 -21.32 19.14 -9.72
C GLY A 233 -20.49 19.42 -8.46
N PRO A 234 -20.48 20.69 -7.99
CA PRO A 234 -19.77 21.06 -6.77
C PRO A 234 -20.20 20.20 -5.57
N GLY A 235 -19.23 19.69 -4.80
CA GLY A 235 -19.45 18.83 -3.63
C GLY A 235 -19.67 17.35 -3.95
N SER A 236 -19.65 16.95 -5.23
CA SER A 236 -19.83 15.54 -5.61
C SER A 236 -18.65 14.66 -5.17
N TYR A 237 -18.94 13.39 -4.91
CA TYR A 237 -17.95 12.36 -4.59
C TYR A 237 -17.96 11.28 -5.67
N ILE A 238 -16.82 11.09 -6.32
CA ILE A 238 -16.59 10.04 -7.31
C ILE A 238 -15.76 8.96 -6.64
N GLN A 239 -16.20 7.71 -6.70
CA GLN A 239 -15.43 6.58 -6.19
C GLN A 239 -14.38 6.16 -7.20
N LEU A 240 -13.11 6.11 -6.78
CA LEU A 240 -12.03 5.48 -7.54
C LEU A 240 -11.80 4.07 -7.01
N ILE A 241 -11.95 3.09 -7.91
CA ILE A 241 -11.59 1.70 -7.69
C ILE A 241 -10.33 1.42 -8.49
N ILE A 242 -9.28 0.98 -7.79
CA ILE A 242 -8.02 0.58 -8.42
C ILE A 242 -8.16 -0.87 -8.88
N ILE A 243 -8.41 -1.04 -10.17
CA ILE A 243 -8.50 -2.35 -10.81
C ILE A 243 -7.11 -2.81 -11.18
N LEU A 244 -6.65 -3.84 -10.49
CA LEU A 244 -5.34 -4.41 -10.76
C LEU A 244 -5.43 -5.48 -11.85
N PHE A 245 -6.48 -6.30 -11.79
CA PHE A 245 -6.74 -7.36 -12.76
C PHE A 245 -8.24 -7.48 -13.03
N ALA A 246 -8.62 -7.28 -14.30
CA ALA A 246 -9.91 -7.68 -14.86
C ALA A 246 -10.03 -7.41 -16.37
N ILE A 247 -9.28 -6.44 -16.94
CA ILE A 247 -9.63 -5.91 -18.27
C ILE A 247 -8.43 -5.83 -19.25
N THR A 248 -7.19 -5.77 -18.77
CA THR A 248 -6.06 -5.40 -19.64
C THR A 248 -5.30 -6.54 -20.31
N SER A 249 -5.62 -7.82 -20.13
CA SER A 249 -4.77 -8.90 -20.68
C SER A 249 -5.45 -10.23 -20.98
N GLY A 250 -6.66 -10.27 -21.56
CA GLY A 250 -7.23 -11.49 -22.18
C GLY A 250 -7.26 -12.76 -21.31
N SER A 251 -7.08 -12.64 -20.00
CA SER A 251 -6.81 -13.71 -19.06
C SER A 251 -7.72 -13.50 -17.87
N LEU A 252 -8.68 -14.40 -17.74
CA LEU A 252 -9.56 -14.49 -16.59
C LEU A 252 -8.74 -14.91 -15.38
N VAL A 253 -8.92 -14.25 -14.23
CA VAL A 253 -8.38 -14.74 -12.96
C VAL A 253 -9.19 -15.99 -12.58
N ARG A 254 -8.52 -17.13 -12.49
CA ARG A 254 -9.16 -18.43 -12.21
C ARG A 254 -8.86 -18.93 -10.82
N ASN A 255 -7.75 -18.47 -10.24
CA ASN A 255 -7.33 -18.80 -8.90
C ASN A 255 -6.83 -17.54 -8.19
N VAL A 256 -6.90 -17.55 -6.87
CA VAL A 256 -6.22 -16.57 -6.02
C VAL A 256 -5.43 -17.34 -4.98
N THR A 257 -4.13 -17.08 -4.92
CA THR A 257 -3.26 -17.50 -3.83
C THR A 257 -2.84 -16.25 -3.07
N PHE A 258 -3.21 -16.16 -1.80
CA PHE A 258 -2.77 -15.13 -0.87
C PHE A 258 -1.74 -15.73 0.08
N ARG A 259 -0.54 -15.18 0.10
CA ARG A 259 0.54 -15.57 1.00
C ARG A 259 0.89 -14.40 1.90
N LEU A 260 0.91 -14.62 3.19
CA LEU A 260 1.30 -13.66 4.20
C LEU A 260 2.52 -14.19 4.93
N TYR A 261 3.47 -13.32 5.24
CA TYR A 261 4.63 -13.65 6.02
C TYR A 261 4.92 -12.55 7.03
N TRP A 262 5.46 -12.93 8.19
CA TRP A 262 5.85 -11.99 9.25
C TRP A 262 7.03 -12.53 10.05
N GLY A 263 7.76 -11.63 10.71
CA GLY A 263 8.67 -11.99 11.79
C GLY A 263 7.98 -11.88 13.15
N TYR A 264 8.50 -12.60 14.15
CA TYR A 264 7.93 -12.53 15.50
C TYR A 264 8.14 -11.13 16.10
N PRO A 265 7.20 -10.65 16.95
CA PRO A 265 7.38 -9.39 17.64
C PRO A 265 8.67 -9.33 18.47
N ALA A 266 9.09 -8.11 18.82
CA ALA A 266 10.30 -7.89 19.63
C ALA A 266 10.29 -8.69 20.94
N THR A 267 9.10 -8.91 21.51
CA THR A 267 8.88 -9.72 22.71
C THR A 267 7.97 -10.89 22.40
N GLY A 268 8.51 -12.11 22.43
CA GLY A 268 7.73 -13.34 22.35
C GLY A 268 7.41 -13.80 20.93
N LYS A 269 6.34 -14.59 20.82
CA LYS A 269 5.78 -15.13 19.59
C LYS A 269 4.33 -14.68 19.50
N ASP A 270 3.92 -14.26 18.30
CA ASP A 270 2.55 -13.88 18.00
C ASP A 270 2.27 -14.08 16.50
N TYR A 271 1.01 -13.89 16.11
CA TYR A 271 0.48 -14.24 14.80
C TYR A 271 -0.07 -13.02 14.08
N LEU A 272 0.29 -12.90 12.81
CA LEU A 272 -0.32 -11.98 11.88
C LEU A 272 -1.21 -12.80 10.96
N ASP A 273 -2.51 -12.60 11.07
CA ASP A 273 -3.52 -13.47 10.47
C ASP A 273 -3.96 -12.96 9.12
N GLY A 274 -3.80 -13.82 8.10
CA GLY A 274 -4.58 -13.75 6.88
C GLY A 274 -5.99 -14.29 7.10
N THR A 275 -7.01 -13.60 6.62
CA THR A 275 -8.40 -14.11 6.61
C THR A 275 -9.04 -13.86 5.24
N CYS A 276 -9.83 -14.82 4.77
CA CYS A 276 -10.70 -14.64 3.61
C CYS A 276 -12.17 -14.68 4.05
N LEU A 277 -12.87 -13.56 3.96
CA LEU A 277 -14.31 -13.47 4.21
C LEU A 277 -15.06 -13.60 2.88
N VAL A 278 -15.99 -14.54 2.80
CA VAL A 278 -16.73 -14.88 1.59
C VAL A 278 -18.18 -14.45 1.75
N PHE A 279 -18.65 -13.61 0.84
CA PHE A 279 -20.00 -13.05 0.82
C PHE A 279 -20.79 -13.66 -0.34
N ARG A 280 -21.96 -14.22 -0.03
CA ARG A 280 -22.89 -14.75 -1.03
C ARG A 280 -24.00 -13.75 -1.34
N ASP A 281 -24.86 -13.50 -0.36
CA ASP A 281 -26.03 -12.62 -0.49
C ASP A 281 -26.05 -11.50 0.57
N GLY A 282 -25.13 -10.54 0.41
CA GLY A 282 -24.99 -9.42 1.35
C GLY A 282 -24.25 -9.78 2.63
N PRO A 283 -24.24 -8.88 3.63
CA PRO A 283 -23.41 -9.01 4.83
C PRO A 283 -23.93 -10.01 5.86
N GLU A 284 -25.12 -10.60 5.68
CA GLU A 284 -25.70 -11.54 6.64
C GLU A 284 -25.30 -13.01 6.39
N ASP A 285 -24.80 -13.33 5.18
CA ASP A 285 -24.36 -14.69 4.81
C ASP A 285 -22.85 -14.69 4.49
N ILE A 286 -22.04 -14.76 5.55
CA ILE A 286 -20.58 -14.69 5.51
C ILE A 286 -19.97 -16.03 5.93
N MET A 287 -19.04 -16.53 5.12
CA MET A 287 -18.13 -17.61 5.54
C MET A 287 -16.73 -17.06 5.78
N VAL A 288 -16.15 -17.34 6.95
CA VAL A 288 -14.81 -16.87 7.35
C VAL A 288 -13.79 -17.98 7.18
N TYR A 289 -12.75 -17.81 6.36
CA TYR A 289 -11.62 -18.75 6.26
C TYR A 289 -10.40 -18.14 6.93
N ASP A 290 -10.10 -18.64 8.14
CA ASP A 290 -9.01 -18.23 9.03
C ASP A 290 -8.31 -19.49 9.58
N TYR A 291 -7.47 -19.34 10.61
CA TYR A 291 -6.83 -20.45 11.32
C TYR A 291 -7.84 -21.50 11.84
N MET A 292 -8.94 -21.07 12.46
CA MET A 292 -9.95 -21.95 13.06
C MET A 292 -10.82 -22.66 12.01
N HIS A 293 -11.00 -22.02 10.86
CA HIS A 293 -11.91 -22.44 9.78
C HIS A 293 -11.14 -22.73 8.49
N SER A 294 -10.08 -23.51 8.61
CA SER A 294 -9.09 -23.64 7.54
C SER A 294 -9.58 -24.38 6.29
N PHE A 295 -10.58 -25.25 6.44
CA PHE A 295 -11.21 -25.97 5.34
C PHE A 295 -12.64 -26.33 5.70
N ARG A 296 -13.57 -26.16 4.74
CA ARG A 296 -14.97 -26.56 4.88
C ARG A 296 -15.30 -27.61 3.82
N PRO A 297 -15.48 -28.89 4.17
CA PRO A 297 -15.78 -29.93 3.19
C PRO A 297 -17.01 -29.65 2.29
N PRO A 298 -18.12 -29.05 2.78
CA PRO A 298 -19.24 -28.65 1.93
C PRO A 298 -18.92 -27.53 0.93
N PHE A 299 -17.79 -26.83 1.11
CA PHE A 299 -17.32 -25.74 0.27
C PHE A 299 -15.80 -25.88 0.05
N PRO A 300 -15.34 -26.88 -0.73
CA PRO A 300 -13.95 -27.30 -0.75
C PRO A 300 -13.03 -26.42 -1.61
N HIS A 301 -13.53 -25.30 -2.11
CA HIS A 301 -12.86 -24.40 -3.06
C HIS A 301 -11.91 -23.40 -2.40
N ILE A 302 -11.92 -23.32 -1.08
CA ILE A 302 -11.06 -22.43 -0.29
C ILE A 302 -10.34 -23.25 0.77
N LYS A 303 -9.03 -23.04 0.88
CA LYS A 303 -8.16 -23.66 1.87
C LYS A 303 -7.26 -22.62 2.50
N HIS A 304 -7.16 -22.64 3.82
CA HIS A 304 -6.21 -21.87 4.61
C HIS A 304 -5.15 -22.84 5.16
N SER A 305 -3.89 -22.46 5.20
CA SER A 305 -2.79 -23.33 5.69
C SER A 305 -2.86 -23.60 7.20
N GLY A 306 -3.47 -22.67 7.95
CA GLY A 306 -3.25 -22.52 9.39
C GLY A 306 -1.89 -21.86 9.65
N ASP A 307 -1.52 -21.75 10.92
CA ASP A 307 -0.26 -21.12 11.35
C ASP A 307 0.94 -21.99 10.92
N VAL A 308 1.73 -21.51 9.98
CA VAL A 308 3.02 -22.12 9.63
C VAL A 308 4.13 -21.33 10.31
N MET A 309 4.69 -21.90 11.38
CA MET A 309 5.63 -21.20 12.27
C MET A 309 7.04 -21.81 12.18
N ASP A 310 8.03 -20.95 11.94
CA ASP A 310 9.46 -21.25 12.02
C ASP A 310 10.03 -20.59 13.28
N ASP A 311 10.02 -21.33 14.40
CA ASP A 311 10.50 -20.83 15.70
C ASP A 311 12.03 -20.57 15.71
N VAL A 312 12.81 -21.21 14.83
CA VAL A 312 14.27 -21.00 14.73
C VAL A 312 14.56 -19.68 14.03
N GLY A 313 13.94 -19.46 12.87
CA GLY A 313 14.05 -18.21 12.12
C GLY A 313 13.19 -17.08 12.69
N LYS A 314 12.33 -17.36 13.68
CA LYS A 314 11.33 -16.44 14.24
C LYS A 314 10.42 -15.83 13.18
N ARG A 315 9.88 -16.68 12.31
CA ARG A 315 9.02 -16.31 11.18
C ARG A 315 7.70 -17.05 11.23
N GLY A 316 6.65 -16.40 10.77
CA GLY A 316 5.35 -17.01 10.54
C GLY A 316 4.87 -16.82 9.11
N HIS A 317 3.96 -17.67 8.69
CA HIS A 317 3.40 -17.68 7.36
C HIS A 317 1.95 -18.19 7.36
N HIS A 318 1.10 -17.55 6.55
CA HIS A 318 -0.22 -18.06 6.14
C HIS A 318 -0.32 -18.12 4.62
N GLU A 319 -0.95 -19.17 4.12
CA GLU A 319 -1.39 -19.28 2.74
C GLU A 319 -2.90 -19.53 2.68
N ILE A 320 -3.58 -18.78 1.82
CA ILE A 320 -4.98 -19.00 1.46
C ILE A 320 -5.06 -19.22 -0.03
N VAL A 321 -5.60 -20.37 -0.44
CA VAL A 321 -5.81 -20.73 -1.83
C VAL A 321 -7.30 -20.79 -2.12
N VAL A 322 -7.71 -20.09 -3.18
CA VAL A 322 -9.09 -20.02 -3.67
C VAL A 322 -9.14 -20.46 -5.13
N ASP A 323 -9.95 -21.48 -5.42
CA ASP A 323 -10.33 -21.90 -6.76
C ASP A 323 -11.57 -21.11 -7.21
N LEU A 324 -11.34 -19.92 -7.78
CA LEU A 324 -12.41 -19.02 -8.20
C LEU A 324 -13.27 -19.60 -9.33
N ALA A 325 -12.68 -20.45 -10.17
CA ALA A 325 -13.37 -21.03 -11.31
C ALA A 325 -14.50 -21.99 -10.89
N ASN A 326 -14.36 -22.65 -9.74
CA ASN A 326 -15.33 -23.62 -9.25
C ASN A 326 -16.18 -23.11 -8.08
N LEU A 327 -16.03 -21.85 -7.67
CA LEU A 327 -16.89 -21.26 -6.64
C LEU A 327 -18.37 -21.26 -7.07
N PRO A 328 -19.29 -21.66 -6.18
CA PRO A 328 -20.73 -21.63 -6.44
C PRO A 328 -21.24 -20.26 -6.97
N PRO A 329 -22.25 -20.24 -7.86
CA PRO A 329 -22.70 -19.01 -8.52
C PRO A 329 -23.18 -17.90 -7.60
N ASP A 330 -23.65 -18.25 -6.40
CA ASP A 330 -24.12 -17.30 -5.40
C ASP A 330 -22.99 -16.62 -4.62
N VAL A 331 -21.74 -17.09 -4.74
CA VAL A 331 -20.57 -16.42 -4.16
C VAL A 331 -20.21 -15.21 -5.01
N ARG A 332 -20.41 -14.01 -4.47
CA ARG A 332 -20.25 -12.75 -5.20
C ARG A 332 -18.96 -12.03 -4.89
N GLN A 333 -18.52 -12.01 -3.64
CA GLN A 333 -17.37 -11.23 -3.22
C GLN A 333 -16.55 -11.98 -2.17
N LEU A 334 -15.23 -11.84 -2.26
CA LEU A 334 -14.28 -12.32 -1.27
C LEU A 334 -13.41 -11.15 -0.83
N TYR A 335 -13.26 -10.97 0.47
CA TYR A 335 -12.40 -9.95 1.05
C TYR A 335 -11.22 -10.61 1.76
N PHE A 336 -10.01 -10.15 1.41
CA PHE A 336 -8.78 -10.60 2.05
C PHE A 336 -8.36 -9.57 3.09
N VAL A 337 -8.23 -10.03 4.33
CA VAL A 337 -7.93 -9.21 5.50
C VAL A 337 -6.62 -9.68 6.11
N LEU A 338 -5.84 -8.73 6.58
CA LEU A 338 -4.66 -8.95 7.42
C LEU A 338 -4.95 -8.33 8.79
N SER A 339 -4.81 -9.09 9.86
CA SER A 339 -5.05 -8.61 11.23
C SER A 339 -4.08 -9.18 12.26
N SER A 340 -3.82 -8.47 13.37
CA SER A 340 -3.03 -8.99 14.48
C SER A 340 -3.84 -9.90 15.42
N PHE A 341 -3.20 -10.90 16.03
CA PHE A 341 -3.84 -11.72 17.06
C PHE A 341 -3.79 -11.09 18.46
N GLN A 342 -2.62 -11.12 19.13
CA GLN A 342 -2.46 -10.57 20.49
C GLN A 342 -1.80 -9.20 20.49
N SER A 343 -0.95 -8.93 19.51
CA SER A 343 -0.19 -7.69 19.43
C SER A 343 -1.15 -6.51 19.24
N PRO A 344 -0.89 -5.37 19.91
CA PRO A 344 -1.79 -4.22 19.87
C PRO A 344 -2.01 -3.65 18.47
N THR A 345 -1.05 -3.82 17.57
CA THR A 345 -1.13 -3.35 16.18
C THR A 345 -0.28 -4.20 15.24
N ILE A 346 -0.56 -4.11 13.95
CA ILE A 346 0.22 -4.72 12.86
C ILE A 346 1.69 -4.27 12.90
N GLY A 347 1.97 -3.05 13.39
CA GLY A 347 3.32 -2.49 13.48
C GLY A 347 4.27 -3.20 14.46
N HIS A 348 3.77 -4.13 15.28
CA HIS A 348 4.60 -4.93 16.19
C HIS A 348 5.32 -6.08 15.50
N PHE A 349 4.86 -6.46 14.30
CA PHE A 349 5.45 -7.54 13.52
C PHE A 349 6.55 -6.98 12.62
N PRO A 350 7.81 -7.39 12.78
CA PRO A 350 8.88 -7.00 11.87
C PRO A 350 8.69 -7.65 10.50
N ASN A 351 9.04 -6.90 9.46
CA ASN A 351 9.11 -7.37 8.09
C ASN A 351 7.84 -8.05 7.56
N PRO A 352 6.62 -7.52 7.82
CA PRO A 352 5.42 -8.12 7.29
C PRO A 352 5.38 -7.91 5.77
N SER A 353 5.09 -8.96 5.04
CA SER A 353 4.94 -8.90 3.58
C SER A 353 3.84 -9.84 3.14
N PHE A 354 3.24 -9.55 1.98
CA PHE A 354 2.25 -10.44 1.39
C PHE A 354 2.41 -10.51 -0.12
N GLN A 355 1.88 -11.58 -0.69
CA GLN A 355 1.72 -11.78 -2.12
C GLN A 355 0.29 -12.20 -2.39
N MET A 356 -0.26 -11.74 -3.51
CA MET A 356 -1.57 -12.18 -3.99
C MET A 356 -1.46 -12.38 -5.48
N PHE A 357 -1.60 -13.61 -5.98
CA PHE A 357 -1.36 -13.93 -7.39
C PHE A 357 -2.32 -15.01 -7.90
N ASP A 358 -2.49 -15.10 -9.22
CA ASP A 358 -3.11 -16.28 -9.82
C ASP A 358 -2.06 -17.39 -9.88
N ARG A 359 -2.43 -18.60 -9.47
CA ARG A 359 -1.53 -19.76 -9.43
C ARG A 359 -0.87 -20.05 -10.78
N ASP A 360 -1.59 -19.77 -11.88
CA ASP A 360 -1.07 -19.96 -13.24
C ASP A 360 -0.10 -18.83 -13.66
N LYS A 361 -0.03 -17.75 -12.89
CA LYS A 361 0.78 -16.55 -13.12
C LYS A 361 1.41 -16.01 -11.82
N PRO A 362 2.29 -16.78 -11.17
CA PRO A 362 2.78 -16.46 -9.82
C PRO A 362 3.64 -15.18 -9.74
N THR A 363 4.15 -14.70 -10.88
CA THR A 363 4.95 -13.46 -10.97
C THR A 363 4.08 -12.22 -11.22
N GLU A 364 2.76 -12.38 -11.38
CA GLU A 364 1.81 -11.30 -11.61
C GLU A 364 0.99 -11.06 -10.34
N GLN A 365 1.39 -10.04 -9.55
CA GLN A 365 0.67 -9.69 -8.32
C GLN A 365 -0.69 -9.07 -8.65
N LEU A 366 -1.76 -9.70 -8.17
CA LEU A 366 -3.16 -9.29 -8.23
C LEU A 366 -3.49 -8.16 -7.23
N CYS A 367 -2.72 -8.03 -6.14
CA CYS A 367 -2.89 -6.97 -5.15
C CYS A 367 -1.54 -6.41 -4.68
N SER A 368 -1.47 -5.09 -4.48
CA SER A 368 -0.34 -4.41 -3.86
C SER A 368 -0.83 -3.44 -2.79
N TYR A 369 -0.17 -3.46 -1.64
CA TYR A 369 -0.42 -2.57 -0.52
C TYR A 369 0.84 -2.46 0.34
N THR A 370 1.16 -1.26 0.83
CA THR A 370 2.27 -1.05 1.76
C THR A 370 1.80 -1.31 3.18
N ILE A 371 2.10 -2.48 3.76
CA ILE A 371 1.61 -2.89 5.10
C ILE A 371 1.96 -1.87 6.20
N ALA A 372 3.09 -1.16 6.07
CA ALA A 372 3.48 -0.11 7.01
C ALA A 372 2.41 1.00 7.18
N ASN A 373 1.55 1.23 6.18
CA ASN A 373 0.44 2.18 6.29
C ASN A 373 -0.63 1.75 7.31
N ALA A 374 -0.67 0.47 7.68
CA ALA A 374 -1.57 -0.09 8.68
C ALA A 374 -0.91 -0.30 10.05
N LYS A 375 0.33 0.17 10.26
CA LYS A 375 1.14 -0.18 11.45
C LYS A 375 0.49 0.20 12.79
N ASP A 376 -0.38 1.21 12.81
CA ASP A 376 -1.03 1.72 14.01
C ASP A 376 -2.45 1.13 14.20
N HIS A 377 -2.84 0.14 13.39
CA HIS A 377 -4.14 -0.51 13.42
C HIS A 377 -4.00 -2.01 13.65
N GLN A 378 -5.10 -2.65 14.05
CA GLN A 378 -5.16 -4.10 14.25
C GLN A 378 -5.55 -4.86 12.99
N ALA A 379 -6.27 -4.23 12.04
CA ALA A 379 -6.65 -4.87 10.80
C ALA A 379 -6.63 -3.93 9.60
N VAL A 380 -6.41 -4.52 8.42
CA VAL A 380 -6.56 -3.87 7.12
C VAL A 380 -7.24 -4.84 6.14
N ILE A 381 -8.27 -4.34 5.44
CA ILE A 381 -8.90 -5.02 4.31
C ILE A 381 -8.03 -4.72 3.09
N LEU A 382 -7.29 -5.71 2.61
CA LEU A 382 -6.29 -5.54 1.54
C LEU A 382 -6.94 -5.50 0.16
N ALA A 383 -7.80 -6.48 -0.13
CA ALA A 383 -8.34 -6.69 -1.46
C ALA A 383 -9.80 -7.15 -1.43
N CYS A 384 -10.51 -6.84 -2.51
CA CYS A 384 -11.81 -7.39 -2.85
C CYS A 384 -11.69 -8.16 -4.19
N VAL A 385 -12.10 -9.42 -4.17
CA VAL A 385 -12.24 -10.26 -5.38
C VAL A 385 -13.72 -10.42 -5.63
N SER A 386 -14.22 -9.84 -6.72
CA SER A 386 -15.64 -9.74 -7.02
C SER A 386 -15.99 -10.40 -8.35
N ARG A 387 -17.14 -11.07 -8.39
CA ARG A 387 -17.66 -11.72 -9.59
C ARG A 387 -18.36 -10.66 -10.46
N THR A 388 -18.02 -10.63 -11.74
CA THR A 388 -18.65 -9.76 -12.75
C THR A 388 -19.19 -10.60 -13.92
N VAL A 389 -19.92 -9.97 -14.84
CA VAL A 389 -20.37 -10.62 -16.09
C VAL A 389 -19.21 -11.07 -16.99
N GLN A 390 -18.04 -10.46 -16.84
CA GLN A 390 -16.83 -10.78 -17.61
C GLN A 390 -15.91 -11.77 -16.87
N GLY A 391 -16.29 -12.26 -15.69
CA GLY A 391 -15.48 -13.10 -14.82
C GLY A 391 -15.06 -12.41 -13.53
N TRP A 392 -14.03 -12.92 -12.87
CA TRP A 392 -13.55 -12.38 -11.60
C TRP A 392 -12.66 -11.15 -11.78
N GLN A 393 -12.88 -10.15 -10.93
CA GLN A 393 -12.12 -8.91 -10.87
C GLN A 393 -11.47 -8.76 -9.49
N VAL A 394 -10.23 -8.27 -9.46
CA VAL A 394 -9.51 -7.95 -8.22
C VAL A 394 -9.33 -6.44 -8.09
N ALA A 395 -9.79 -5.88 -6.97
CA ALA A 395 -9.64 -4.49 -6.60
C ALA A 395 -8.81 -4.35 -5.33
N ALA A 396 -7.86 -3.41 -5.32
CA ALA A 396 -7.17 -3.01 -4.11
C ALA A 396 -8.09 -2.17 -3.22
N VAL A 397 -8.14 -2.49 -1.92
CA VAL A 397 -9.01 -1.82 -0.94
C VAL A 397 -8.18 -0.96 0.00
N GLY A 398 -7.30 -1.55 0.80
CA GLY A 398 -6.43 -0.86 1.75
C GLY A 398 -7.15 -0.08 2.86
N ARG A 399 -8.37 -0.49 3.24
CA ARG A 399 -9.17 0.19 4.29
C ARG A 399 -8.80 -0.37 5.65
N LEU A 400 -8.51 0.51 6.61
CA LEU A 400 -8.17 0.15 7.98
C LEU A 400 -9.42 -0.19 8.79
N SER A 401 -9.32 -1.12 9.73
CA SER A 401 -10.39 -1.51 10.63
C SER A 401 -9.89 -1.61 12.07
N LEU A 402 -10.81 -1.43 13.02
CA LEU A 402 -10.57 -1.57 14.46
C LEU A 402 -10.72 -3.01 14.96
N GLY A 403 -11.21 -3.93 14.12
CA GLY A 403 -11.38 -5.33 14.49
C GLY A 403 -10.09 -6.13 14.37
N ASN A 404 -10.18 -7.43 14.67
CA ASN A 404 -9.10 -8.39 14.49
C ASN A 404 -9.65 -9.84 14.46
N VAL A 405 -8.78 -10.85 14.49
CA VAL A 405 -9.19 -12.27 14.47
C VAL A 405 -10.04 -12.70 15.68
N ASN A 406 -10.00 -11.96 16.80
CA ASN A 406 -10.84 -12.22 17.97
C ASN A 406 -12.20 -11.48 17.92
N ASP A 407 -12.33 -10.47 17.05
CA ASP A 407 -13.52 -9.64 16.90
C ASP A 407 -13.67 -9.16 15.44
N TYR A 408 -14.46 -9.91 14.67
CA TYR A 408 -14.72 -9.64 13.27
C TYR A 408 -15.81 -8.60 13.02
N ASP A 409 -16.61 -8.21 14.02
CA ASP A 409 -17.74 -7.31 13.80
C ASP A 409 -17.28 -5.96 13.20
N PRO A 410 -16.23 -5.28 13.71
CA PRO A 410 -15.74 -4.06 13.09
C PRO A 410 -15.15 -4.27 11.69
N ILE A 411 -14.61 -5.45 11.40
CA ILE A 411 -14.11 -5.80 10.05
C ILE A 411 -15.30 -5.92 9.09
N ILE A 412 -16.36 -6.61 9.51
CA ILE A 412 -17.59 -6.79 8.72
C ILE A 412 -18.30 -5.44 8.50
N ASP A 413 -18.38 -4.57 9.49
CA ASP A 413 -18.92 -3.21 9.35
C ASP A 413 -18.11 -2.37 8.34
N THR A 414 -16.79 -2.49 8.40
CA THR A 414 -15.88 -1.82 7.46
C THR A 414 -16.10 -2.34 6.04
N ILE A 415 -16.22 -3.66 5.86
CA ILE A 415 -16.51 -4.29 4.57
C ILE A 415 -17.89 -3.88 4.06
N THR A 416 -18.90 -3.86 4.92
CA THR A 416 -20.26 -3.44 4.55
C THR A 416 -20.26 -2.01 4.02
N THR A 417 -19.50 -1.10 4.65
CA THR A 417 -19.30 0.27 4.14
C THR A 417 -18.64 0.27 2.75
N ILE A 418 -17.61 -0.58 2.54
CA ILE A 418 -16.98 -0.74 1.23
C ILE A 418 -17.97 -1.27 0.19
N MET A 419 -18.82 -2.23 0.55
CA MET A 419 -19.84 -2.77 -0.36
C MET A 419 -20.82 -1.69 -0.81
N PHE A 420 -21.24 -0.80 0.11
CA PHE A 420 -22.06 0.36 -0.24
C PHE A 420 -21.32 1.37 -1.13
N ASP A 421 -20.02 1.59 -0.91
CA ASP A 421 -19.21 2.47 -1.78
C ASP A 421 -19.05 1.89 -3.22
N LEU A 422 -19.21 0.57 -3.37
CA LEU A 422 -19.08 -0.16 -4.64
C LEU A 422 -20.41 -0.38 -5.39
N ALA A 423 -21.55 -0.24 -4.71
CA ALA A 423 -22.89 -0.39 -5.26
C ALA A 423 -23.38 0.93 -5.88
#